data_AF-A0A4R4PFT6-F1
#
_entry.id   AF-A0A4R4PFT6-F1
#
_cell.length_a   1.000
_cell.length_b   1.000
_cell.length_c   1.000
_cell.angle_alpha   90.00
_cell.angle_beta   90.00
_cell.angle_gamma   90.00
#
_symmetry.space_group_name_H-M   'P 1'
#
loop_
_entity.id
_entity.type
_entity.pdbx_description
1 polymer ?
#
loop_
_entity_poly.entity_id
_entity_poly.type
_entity_poly.pdbx_seq_one_letter_code
_entity_poly.pdbx_strand_id
1 'polypeptide(L)'
;MYFAALLARTDDGWEASDTELDDVETLDELAELARESAASDDDTVLVYVGQEGAWFGLVRVDGEDDPRVFVSDGTRAKRSAYGELLLTDELLGREPEAGDALDQLDLDGTEDGPTEDDDDPVSSDAVPSGPVGDAGLLADFGIEADTVLKLTPDDALGDIADALGCADLLEAIR
;
A
#
# COMPACT_ATOMS: atom_id res chain seq x y z
N MET A 1 9.70 -7.46 -15.08
CA MET A 1 8.49 -6.86 -15.70
C MET A 1 7.56 -6.52 -14.57
N TYR A 2 7.07 -5.29 -14.56
CA TYR A 2 6.05 -4.85 -13.61
C TYR A 2 4.68 -5.12 -14.19
N PHE A 3 3.69 -5.24 -13.32
CA PHE A 3 2.29 -5.24 -13.70
C PHE A 3 1.51 -4.44 -12.68
N ALA A 4 0.54 -3.70 -13.17
CA ALA A 4 -0.51 -3.14 -12.35
C ALA A 4 -1.86 -3.46 -12.97
N ALA A 5 -2.79 -3.88 -12.13
CA ALA A 5 -4.15 -4.20 -12.56
C ALA A 5 -5.11 -3.39 -11.71
N LEU A 6 -6.20 -2.99 -12.31
CA LEU A 6 -7.18 -2.10 -11.71
C LEU A 6 -8.55 -2.75 -11.80
N LEU A 7 -9.28 -2.74 -10.69
CA LEU A 7 -10.65 -3.24 -10.61
C LEU A 7 -11.53 -2.07 -10.17
N ALA A 8 -12.36 -1.58 -11.09
CA ALA A 8 -13.31 -0.51 -10.82
C ALA A 8 -14.69 -1.09 -10.54
N ARG A 9 -15.33 -0.65 -9.46
CA ARG A 9 -16.71 -1.00 -9.14
C ARG A 9 -17.67 -0.21 -10.03
N THR A 10 -18.74 -0.87 -10.46
CA THR A 10 -19.82 -0.30 -11.29
C THR A 10 -21.17 -0.83 -10.80
N ASP A 11 -22.27 -0.28 -11.33
CA ASP A 11 -23.63 -0.77 -11.06
C ASP A 11 -23.87 -2.24 -11.50
N ASP A 12 -23.12 -2.75 -12.48
CA ASP A 12 -23.28 -4.11 -13.03
C ASP A 12 -22.28 -5.12 -12.45
N GLY A 13 -21.34 -4.66 -11.60
CA GLY A 13 -20.29 -5.50 -11.01
C GLY A 13 -18.93 -4.81 -11.01
N TRP A 14 -17.86 -5.60 -11.12
CA TRP A 14 -16.49 -5.09 -11.25
C TRP A 14 -16.05 -5.10 -12.70
N GLU A 15 -15.29 -4.09 -13.11
CA GLU A 15 -14.58 -4.04 -14.38
C GLU A 15 -13.08 -4.11 -14.13
N ALA A 16 -12.38 -5.02 -14.81
CA ALA A 16 -10.94 -5.19 -14.68
C ALA A 16 -10.22 -4.56 -15.89
N SER A 17 -9.14 -3.81 -15.63
CA SER A 17 -8.29 -3.20 -16.64
C SER A 17 -6.81 -3.31 -16.26
N ASP A 18 -5.93 -3.48 -17.24
CA ASP A 18 -4.49 -3.31 -17.07
C ASP A 18 -4.15 -1.82 -16.98
N THR A 19 -3.13 -1.46 -16.19
CA THR A 19 -2.67 -0.08 -16.08
C THR A 19 -1.16 0.01 -15.97
N GLU A 20 -0.62 1.16 -16.34
CA GLU A 20 0.80 1.47 -16.27
C GLU A 20 1.02 2.53 -15.19
N LEU A 21 2.04 2.34 -14.36
CA LEU A 21 2.37 3.25 -13.26
C LEU A 21 3.56 4.16 -13.58
N ASP A 22 4.03 4.21 -14.83
CA ASP A 22 5.22 4.99 -15.23
C ASP A 22 5.03 6.51 -15.03
N ASP A 23 3.79 6.99 -15.16
CA ASP A 23 3.41 8.39 -14.95
C ASP A 23 3.04 8.72 -13.49
N VAL A 24 3.24 7.78 -12.54
CA VAL A 24 2.83 7.94 -11.14
C VAL A 24 4.03 8.00 -10.21
N GLU A 25 4.21 9.12 -9.50
CA GLU A 25 5.35 9.32 -8.58
C GLU A 25 4.92 9.25 -7.12
N THR A 26 3.64 9.49 -6.82
CA THR A 26 3.10 9.59 -5.46
C THR A 26 1.81 8.77 -5.26
N LEU A 27 1.49 8.49 -3.99
CA LEU A 27 0.26 7.78 -3.64
C LEU A 27 -1.01 8.57 -4.04
N ASP A 28 -0.96 9.90 -3.94
CA ASP A 28 -2.03 10.79 -4.41
C ASP A 28 -2.25 10.69 -5.92
N GLU A 29 -1.19 10.66 -6.72
CA GLU A 29 -1.28 10.47 -8.17
C GLU A 29 -1.82 9.08 -8.52
N LEU A 30 -1.47 8.05 -7.74
CA LEU A 30 -2.05 6.71 -7.91
C LEU A 30 -3.55 6.73 -7.64
N ALA A 31 -3.96 7.45 -6.59
CA ALA A 31 -5.37 7.60 -6.24
C ALA A 31 -6.14 8.38 -7.30
N GLU A 32 -5.53 9.43 -7.87
CA GLU A 32 -6.12 10.20 -8.97
C GLU A 32 -6.28 9.33 -10.23
N LEU A 33 -5.24 8.59 -10.64
CA LEU A 33 -5.31 7.61 -11.74
C LEU A 33 -6.41 6.57 -11.52
N ALA A 34 -6.56 6.10 -10.28
CA ALA A 34 -7.61 5.16 -9.92
C ALA A 34 -9.01 5.78 -10.10
N ARG A 35 -9.21 7.02 -9.64
CA ARG A 35 -10.48 7.75 -9.80
C ARG A 35 -10.82 8.00 -11.26
N GLU A 36 -9.84 8.28 -12.13
CA GLU A 36 -10.08 8.42 -13.57
C GLU A 36 -10.63 7.14 -14.23
N SER A 37 -10.37 5.99 -13.63
CA SER A 37 -10.88 4.69 -14.09
C SER A 37 -12.25 4.35 -13.51
N ALA A 38 -12.72 5.08 -12.50
CA ALA A 38 -14.03 4.89 -11.91
C ALA A 38 -15.13 5.37 -12.86
N ALA A 39 -16.28 4.70 -12.86
CA ALA A 39 -17.43 5.14 -13.64
C ALA A 39 -18.08 6.41 -13.06
N SER A 40 -18.04 6.55 -11.73
CA SER A 40 -18.56 7.68 -10.96
C SER A 40 -17.59 8.08 -9.84
N ASP A 41 -17.67 9.32 -9.39
CA ASP A 41 -16.83 9.86 -8.29
C ASP A 41 -17.08 9.20 -6.92
N ASP A 42 -18.13 8.39 -6.76
CA ASP A 42 -18.46 7.64 -5.54
C ASP A 42 -18.02 6.16 -5.61
N ASP A 43 -17.53 5.68 -6.76
CA ASP A 43 -17.22 4.27 -6.96
C ASP A 43 -15.89 3.86 -6.29
N THR A 44 -15.82 2.58 -5.92
CA THR A 44 -14.59 1.99 -5.35
C THR A 44 -13.69 1.47 -6.46
N VAL A 45 -12.40 1.75 -6.35
CA VAL A 45 -11.36 1.21 -7.24
C VAL A 45 -10.28 0.50 -6.43
N LEU A 46 -9.89 -0.69 -6.89
CA LEU A 46 -8.78 -1.47 -6.34
C LEU A 46 -7.62 -1.50 -7.33
N VAL A 47 -6.44 -1.07 -6.90
CA VAL A 47 -5.21 -1.11 -7.71
C VAL A 47 -4.24 -2.14 -7.12
N TYR A 48 -3.81 -3.06 -7.96
CA TYR A 48 -2.86 -4.10 -7.62
C TYR A 48 -1.51 -3.75 -8.20
N VAL A 49 -0.45 -3.94 -7.41
CA VAL A 49 0.91 -3.66 -7.84
C VAL A 49 1.74 -4.93 -7.65
N GLY A 50 2.46 -5.32 -8.70
CA GLY A 50 3.29 -6.50 -8.68
C GLY A 50 4.51 -6.44 -9.59
N GLN A 51 5.40 -7.39 -9.36
CA GLN A 51 6.67 -7.53 -10.06
C GLN A 51 6.97 -9.00 -10.32
N GLU A 52 7.41 -9.31 -11.55
CA GLU A 52 7.81 -10.66 -11.96
C GLU A 52 6.74 -11.73 -11.74
N GLY A 53 5.46 -11.35 -11.93
CA GLY A 53 4.32 -12.23 -11.71
C GLY A 53 3.88 -12.38 -10.25
N ALA A 54 4.56 -11.70 -9.31
CA ALA A 54 4.20 -11.69 -7.91
C ALA A 54 3.63 -10.32 -7.48
N TRP A 55 2.41 -10.28 -6.95
CA TRP A 55 1.89 -9.06 -6.34
C TRP A 55 2.62 -8.76 -5.02
N PHE A 56 2.61 -7.49 -4.62
CA PHE A 56 3.09 -7.07 -3.30
C PHE A 56 2.29 -5.92 -2.69
N GLY A 57 1.51 -5.17 -3.49
CA GLY A 57 0.74 -4.04 -3.03
C GLY A 57 -0.70 -4.08 -3.52
N LEU A 58 -1.61 -3.59 -2.66
CA LEU A 58 -3.02 -3.40 -2.95
C LEU A 58 -3.42 -2.03 -2.41
N VAL A 59 -4.04 -1.21 -3.26
CA VAL A 59 -4.55 0.12 -2.91
C VAL A 59 -6.03 0.15 -3.19
N ARG A 60 -6.82 0.63 -2.23
CA ARG A 60 -8.25 0.85 -2.36
C ARG A 60 -8.53 2.34 -2.31
N VAL A 61 -9.27 2.84 -3.30
CA VAL A 61 -9.76 4.22 -3.37
C VAL A 61 -11.28 4.15 -3.37
N ASP A 62 -11.93 4.83 -2.41
CA ASP A 62 -13.38 4.93 -2.33
C ASP A 62 -13.81 6.36 -2.66
N GLY A 63 -14.13 6.58 -3.93
CA GLY A 63 -14.45 7.92 -4.43
C GLY A 63 -13.37 8.97 -4.09
N GLU A 64 -13.77 10.04 -3.41
CA GLU A 64 -12.88 11.14 -2.99
C GLU A 64 -12.14 10.87 -1.66
N ASP A 65 -12.34 9.72 -1.00
CA ASP A 65 -11.69 9.39 0.27
C ASP A 65 -10.18 9.11 0.09
N ASP A 66 -9.43 9.13 1.19
CA ASP A 66 -7.99 8.84 1.19
C ASP A 66 -7.72 7.37 0.80
N PRO A 67 -6.68 7.12 -0.03
CA PRO A 67 -6.34 5.77 -0.46
C PRO A 67 -5.91 4.89 0.72
N ARG A 68 -6.52 3.72 0.83
CA ARG A 68 -6.14 2.69 1.81
C ARG A 68 -5.18 1.70 1.19
N VAL A 69 -4.01 1.53 1.81
CA VAL A 69 -2.92 0.71 1.25
C VAL A 69 -2.68 -0.52 2.12
N PHE A 70 -2.47 -1.66 1.46
CA PHE A 70 -1.93 -2.87 2.05
C PHE A 70 -0.75 -3.37 1.23
N VAL A 71 0.35 -3.70 1.89
CA VAL A 71 1.54 -4.30 1.29
C VAL A 71 1.78 -5.64 1.93
N SER A 72 1.88 -6.72 1.16
CA SER A 72 2.02 -8.08 1.68
C SER A 72 3.43 -8.39 2.19
N ASP A 73 4.45 -7.77 1.60
CA ASP A 73 5.85 -7.95 1.98
C ASP A 73 6.62 -6.63 1.81
N GLY A 74 6.89 -5.95 2.93
CA GLY A 74 7.61 -4.67 2.93
C GLY A 74 9.05 -4.78 2.40
N THR A 75 9.72 -5.94 2.54
CA THR A 75 11.08 -6.12 1.99
C THR A 75 11.06 -6.22 0.47
N ARG A 76 10.07 -6.91 -0.11
CA ARG A 76 9.87 -6.93 -1.56
C ARG A 76 9.51 -5.53 -2.06
N ALA A 77 8.58 -4.85 -1.40
CA ALA A 77 8.20 -3.49 -1.77
C ALA A 77 9.40 -2.53 -1.73
N LYS A 78 10.23 -2.52 -0.68
CA LYS A 78 11.43 -1.65 -0.58
C LYS A 78 12.43 -1.86 -1.73
N ARG A 79 12.40 -3.02 -2.40
CA ARG A 79 13.29 -3.35 -3.53
C ARG A 79 12.66 -3.09 -4.89
N SER A 80 11.41 -2.66 -4.91
CA SER A 80 10.59 -2.45 -6.09
C SER A 80 10.42 -0.96 -6.35
N ALA A 81 10.47 -0.54 -7.62
CA ALA A 81 10.32 0.88 -7.98
C ALA A 81 9.00 1.47 -7.47
N TYR A 82 7.91 0.70 -7.55
CA TYR A 82 6.59 1.12 -7.07
C TYR A 82 6.34 0.83 -5.60
N GLY A 83 7.26 0.13 -4.92
CA GLY A 83 7.10 -0.10 -3.49
C GLY A 83 7.46 1.12 -2.66
N GLU A 84 8.35 2.00 -3.12
CA GLU A 84 8.59 3.30 -2.47
C GLU A 84 7.33 4.18 -2.48
N LEU A 85 6.53 4.13 -3.56
CA LEU A 85 5.25 4.83 -3.66
C LEU A 85 4.24 4.37 -2.60
N LEU A 86 4.21 3.07 -2.30
CA LEU A 86 3.28 2.49 -1.32
C LEU A 86 3.79 2.60 0.12
N LEU A 87 5.09 2.53 0.33
CA LEU A 87 5.74 2.52 1.65
C LEU A 87 5.89 3.96 2.21
N THR A 88 4.77 4.69 2.28
CA THR A 88 4.74 6.04 2.81
C THR A 88 5.14 6.04 4.30
N ASP A 89 5.64 7.19 4.75
CA ASP A 89 6.03 7.41 6.14
C ASP A 89 4.87 7.12 7.11
N GLU A 90 3.67 7.58 6.73
CA GLU A 90 2.42 7.34 7.46
C GLU A 90 2.06 5.84 7.51
N LEU A 91 2.17 5.12 6.39
CA LEU A 91 1.90 3.67 6.36
C LEU A 91 2.85 2.89 7.29
N LEU A 92 4.08 3.37 7.41
CA LEU A 92 5.11 2.79 8.27
C LEU A 92 5.04 3.29 9.72
N GLY A 93 4.08 4.18 10.03
CA GLY A 93 3.90 4.76 11.35
C GLY A 93 5.11 5.59 11.80
N ARG A 94 5.87 6.13 10.85
CA ARG A 94 6.95 7.06 11.13
C ARG A 94 6.34 8.43 11.37
N GLU A 95 6.89 9.14 12.35
CA GLU A 95 6.52 10.52 12.59
C GLU A 95 7.15 11.36 11.47
N PRO A 96 6.40 12.28 10.83
CA PRO A 96 7.01 13.18 9.88
C PRO A 96 8.13 13.88 10.63
N GLU A 97 9.36 13.80 10.15
CA GLU A 97 10.55 14.40 10.76
C GLU A 97 10.27 15.90 10.92
N ALA A 98 9.63 16.27 12.03
CA ALA A 98 9.26 17.62 12.38
C ALA A 98 10.59 18.27 12.70
N GLY A 99 11.13 18.95 11.69
CA GLY A 99 12.51 19.40 11.61
C GLY A 99 13.16 19.68 12.95
N ASP A 100 14.31 19.02 13.13
CA ASP A 100 15.41 19.23 14.07
C ASP A 100 15.68 20.73 14.40
N ALA A 101 14.72 21.40 15.04
CA ALA A 101 14.73 22.84 15.27
C ALA A 101 14.13 23.25 16.63
N LEU A 102 13.80 22.30 17.49
CA LEU A 102 13.35 22.57 18.86
C LEU A 102 14.28 22.02 19.96
N ASP A 103 15.25 21.16 19.61
CA ASP A 103 16.24 20.63 20.57
C ASP A 103 17.48 21.54 20.78
N GLN A 104 17.51 22.73 20.15
CA GLN A 104 18.55 23.75 20.39
C GLN A 104 18.15 24.85 21.38
N LEU A 105 17.10 24.66 22.18
CA LEU A 105 16.90 25.49 23.37
C LEU A 105 17.77 24.96 24.51
N ASP A 106 19.06 25.29 24.40
CA ASP A 106 20.10 25.18 25.42
C ASP A 106 19.67 25.95 26.68
N LEU A 107 18.96 25.26 27.57
CA LEU A 107 18.53 25.77 28.88
C LEU A 107 18.55 24.63 29.90
N ASP A 108 19.74 24.24 30.35
CA ASP A 108 20.15 24.27 31.77
C ASP A 108 21.46 23.49 31.89
N GLY A 109 22.56 24.20 32.12
CA GLY A 109 23.78 23.54 32.56
C GLY A 109 23.58 23.03 33.98
N THR A 110 23.86 21.75 34.24
CA THR A 110 24.78 21.22 35.29
C THR A 110 24.64 19.69 35.47
N GLU A 111 25.79 19.02 35.54
CA GLU A 111 26.12 17.73 36.21
C GLU A 111 25.86 16.35 35.54
N ASP A 112 26.91 15.88 34.84
CA ASP A 112 27.68 14.62 35.01
C ASP A 112 26.99 13.34 35.58
N GLY A 113 26.90 12.30 34.74
CA GLY A 113 26.70 10.90 35.12
C GLY A 113 27.05 9.96 33.94
N PRO A 114 27.71 8.81 34.16
CA PRO A 114 28.22 7.98 33.07
C PRO A 114 27.11 7.22 32.34
N THR A 115 27.20 7.21 31.02
CA THR A 115 26.34 6.48 30.09
C THR A 115 26.73 5.00 30.05
N GLU A 116 25.83 4.10 30.43
CA GLU A 116 25.83 2.72 29.95
C GLU A 116 24.77 2.66 28.84
N ASP A 117 25.25 2.85 27.61
CA ASP A 117 24.51 2.75 26.36
C ASP A 117 24.76 1.34 25.78
N ASP A 118 23.74 0.50 25.80
CA ASP A 118 23.64 -0.71 24.98
C ASP A 118 22.15 -0.91 24.64
N ASP A 119 21.58 0.10 23.98
CA ASP A 119 20.39 -0.04 23.17
C ASP A 119 20.82 0.37 21.76
N ASP A 120 21.19 -0.63 20.95
CA ASP A 120 21.41 -0.49 19.51
C ASP A 120 20.21 0.30 18.95
N PRO A 121 20.41 1.51 18.37
CA PRO A 121 19.31 2.27 17.81
C PRO A 121 18.79 1.48 16.60
N VAL A 122 17.68 0.76 16.80
CA VAL A 122 16.89 0.24 15.68
C VAL A 122 16.63 1.43 14.77
N SER A 123 17.27 1.45 13.60
CA SER A 123 17.12 2.57 12.68
C SER A 123 15.63 2.72 12.37
N SER A 124 15.02 3.86 12.72
CA SER A 124 13.62 4.20 12.40
C SER A 124 13.30 4.13 10.89
N ASP A 125 14.32 3.93 10.03
CA ASP A 125 14.20 3.69 8.59
C ASP A 125 13.88 2.23 8.20
N ALA A 126 13.93 1.26 9.12
CA ALA A 126 13.78 -0.15 8.76
C ALA A 126 12.34 -0.49 8.36
N VAL A 127 12.11 -0.75 7.07
CA VAL A 127 10.85 -1.30 6.56
C VAL A 127 10.70 -2.74 7.07
N PRO A 128 9.58 -3.11 7.71
CA PRO A 128 9.40 -4.47 8.22
C PRO A 128 9.33 -5.47 7.06
N SER A 129 9.82 -6.68 7.29
CA SER A 129 9.83 -7.77 6.30
C SER A 129 8.50 -8.50 6.16
N GLY A 130 7.45 -8.02 6.82
CA GLY A 130 6.13 -8.62 6.84
C GLY A 130 5.09 -7.74 6.14
N PRO A 131 3.81 -8.12 6.24
CA PRO A 131 2.72 -7.31 5.73
C PRO A 131 2.60 -6.00 6.53
N VAL A 132 2.28 -4.91 5.84
CA VAL A 132 2.05 -3.57 6.41
C VAL A 132 0.81 -2.93 5.81
N GLY A 133 0.25 -1.95 6.53
CA GLY A 133 -0.96 -1.24 6.11
C GLY A 133 -2.27 -1.90 6.54
N ASP A 134 -3.35 -1.57 5.82
CA ASP A 134 -4.71 -1.94 6.18
C ASP A 134 -5.08 -3.33 5.64
N ALA A 135 -4.84 -4.39 6.42
CA ALA A 135 -5.29 -5.73 6.06
C ALA A 135 -6.84 -5.85 5.97
N GLY A 136 -7.58 -4.90 6.55
CA GLY A 136 -9.04 -4.87 6.55
C GLY A 136 -9.68 -4.23 5.32
N LEU A 137 -8.89 -3.76 4.35
CA LEU A 137 -9.40 -2.94 3.24
C LEU A 137 -10.47 -3.62 2.39
N LEU A 138 -10.53 -4.96 2.37
CA LEU A 138 -11.51 -5.75 1.62
C LEU A 138 -12.67 -6.31 2.47
N ALA A 139 -12.72 -5.98 3.77
CA ALA A 139 -13.71 -6.56 4.69
C ALA A 139 -15.16 -6.29 4.28
N ASP A 140 -15.44 -5.13 3.67
CA ASP A 140 -16.76 -4.77 3.16
C ASP A 140 -17.24 -5.67 2.01
N PHE A 141 -16.28 -6.25 1.27
CA PHE A 141 -16.53 -7.20 0.19
C PHE A 141 -16.58 -8.66 0.67
N GLY A 142 -16.53 -8.89 2.00
CA GLY A 142 -16.56 -10.22 2.59
C GLY A 142 -15.20 -10.92 2.68
N ILE A 143 -14.10 -10.23 2.38
CA ILE A 143 -12.74 -10.76 2.49
C ILE A 143 -12.12 -10.26 3.80
N GLU A 144 -12.06 -11.14 4.80
CA GLU A 144 -11.53 -10.80 6.11
C GLU A 144 -10.01 -10.55 6.08
N ALA A 145 -9.50 -9.77 7.03
CA ALA A 145 -8.07 -9.47 7.13
C ALA A 145 -7.18 -10.71 7.22
N ASP A 146 -7.62 -11.76 7.93
CA ASP A 146 -6.89 -13.03 8.01
C ASP A 146 -6.76 -13.71 6.63
N THR A 147 -7.76 -13.57 5.76
CA THR A 147 -7.69 -14.04 4.37
C THR A 147 -6.68 -13.22 3.57
N VAL A 148 -6.75 -11.89 3.65
CA VAL A 148 -5.82 -10.98 2.96
C VAL A 148 -4.36 -11.29 3.33
N LEU A 149 -4.09 -11.51 4.61
CA LEU A 149 -2.76 -11.87 5.13
C LEU A 149 -2.24 -13.24 4.65
N LYS A 150 -3.12 -14.13 4.19
CA LYS A 150 -2.78 -15.49 3.72
C LYS A 150 -2.69 -15.60 2.20
N LEU A 151 -3.05 -14.55 1.48
CA LEU A 151 -3.00 -14.50 0.03
C LEU A 151 -1.58 -14.77 -0.47
N THR A 152 -1.46 -15.62 -1.48
CA THR A 152 -0.16 -15.99 -2.02
C THR A 152 0.31 -14.97 -3.06
N PRO A 153 1.62 -14.71 -3.19
CA PRO A 153 2.13 -13.73 -4.14
C PRO A 153 1.81 -14.04 -5.62
N ASP A 154 1.59 -15.31 -5.98
CA ASP A 154 1.36 -15.72 -7.38
C ASP A 154 -0.14 -15.73 -7.78
N ASP A 155 -1.04 -15.90 -6.79
CA ASP A 155 -2.47 -16.16 -7.05
C ASP A 155 -3.43 -15.14 -6.44
N ALA A 156 -2.95 -14.22 -5.59
CA ALA A 156 -3.86 -13.36 -4.82
C ALA A 156 -4.83 -12.51 -5.64
N LEU A 157 -4.38 -12.04 -6.81
CA LEU A 157 -5.24 -11.27 -7.71
C LEU A 157 -6.42 -12.14 -8.18
N GLY A 158 -6.16 -13.42 -8.47
CA GLY A 158 -7.18 -14.41 -8.80
C GLY A 158 -8.08 -14.74 -7.61
N ASP A 159 -7.50 -15.02 -6.43
CA ASP A 159 -8.27 -15.27 -5.20
C ASP A 159 -9.20 -14.10 -4.84
N ILE A 160 -8.71 -12.86 -4.93
CA ILE A 160 -9.55 -11.68 -4.66
C ILE A 160 -10.59 -11.50 -5.76
N ALA A 161 -10.24 -11.66 -7.03
CA ALA A 161 -11.20 -11.55 -8.12
C ALA A 161 -12.30 -12.61 -8.05
N ASP A 162 -11.99 -13.85 -7.64
CA ASP A 162 -12.97 -14.91 -7.41
C ASP A 162 -13.94 -14.50 -6.28
N ALA A 163 -13.40 -14.02 -5.15
CA ALA A 163 -14.21 -13.54 -4.03
C ALA A 163 -15.09 -12.33 -4.40
N LEU A 164 -14.63 -11.45 -5.30
CA LEU A 164 -15.38 -10.32 -5.83
C LEU A 164 -16.35 -10.71 -6.96
N GLY A 165 -16.27 -11.94 -7.49
CA GLY A 165 -17.10 -12.43 -8.58
C GLY A 165 -16.70 -11.93 -9.97
N CYS A 166 -15.43 -11.55 -10.16
CA CYS A 166 -14.88 -10.98 -11.39
C CYS A 166 -13.67 -11.73 -11.95
N ALA A 167 -13.40 -12.96 -11.48
CA ALA A 167 -12.28 -13.78 -11.96
C ALA A 167 -12.24 -13.95 -13.49
N ASP A 168 -13.39 -14.16 -14.15
CA ASP A 168 -13.48 -14.30 -15.61
C ASP A 168 -13.02 -13.05 -16.37
N LEU A 169 -13.23 -11.85 -15.80
CA LEU A 169 -12.80 -10.58 -16.39
C LEU A 169 -11.29 -10.41 -16.27
N LEU A 170 -10.72 -10.92 -15.19
CA LEU A 170 -9.29 -10.86 -14.94
C LEU A 170 -8.50 -11.80 -15.86
N GLU A 171 -9.04 -12.98 -16.17
CA GLU A 171 -8.45 -13.89 -17.17
C GLU A 171 -8.43 -13.28 -18.58
N ALA A 172 -9.35 -12.35 -18.89
CA ALA A 172 -9.40 -11.71 -20.20
C ALA A 172 -8.25 -10.71 -20.45
N ILE A 173 -7.60 -10.24 -19.38
CA ILE A 173 -6.51 -9.26 -19.42
C ILE A 173 -5.12 -9.85 -19.10
N ARG A 174 -5.04 -11.15 -18.79
CA ARG A 174 -3.80 -11.88 -18.47
C ARG A 174 -3.16 -12.54 -19.70
#